data_AF-A0A9E5PP02-F1
#
_entry.id   AF-A0A9E5PP02-F1
#
_cell.length_a   1.000
_cell.length_b   1.000
_cell.length_c   1.000
_cell.angle_alpha   90.00
_cell.angle_beta   90.00
_cell.angle_gamma   90.00
#
_symmetry.space_group_name_H-M   'P 1'
#
loop_
_entity.id
_entity.type
_entity.pdbx_description
1 polymer ?
#
loop_
_entity_poly.entity_id
_entity_poly.type
_entity_poly.pdbx_seq_one_letter_code
_entity_poly.pdbx_strand_id
1 'polypeptide(L)'
;MHRYLDRHGYDLERIAAHRDEHYAVIAQRRKDDRRELLLLLVGVDSVRQLTDPELMPKGFGPTVTQWFSFRDSKVNAFIYSFDMATEALVGTGMFLSRNGRFDVVYSDREVEGRACKAAELRDIDRDGRAEMASYHDDLTGNLPGWSCGEPFCTDSLVNKFGVLPAWVGIHVWTGQRWERADSLYPAFYAVLAKKYRQAAEWLSARPGAHLCRLHDTEPHLREWAARATVLSSR
;
A
#
# COMPACT_ATOMS: atom_id res chain seq x y z
N MET A 1 -18.58 23.10 2.95
CA MET A 1 -17.14 22.80 3.05
C MET A 1 -16.26 24.04 3.29
N HIS A 2 -16.23 25.05 2.41
CA HIS A 2 -15.35 26.23 2.58
C HIS A 2 -15.47 26.92 3.95
N ARG A 3 -16.69 27.22 4.41
CA ARG A 3 -16.91 27.82 5.75
C ARG A 3 -16.38 26.95 6.90
N TYR A 4 -16.39 25.63 6.72
CA TYR A 4 -15.85 24.70 7.72
C TYR A 4 -14.33 24.81 7.78
N LEU A 5 -13.65 24.75 6.63
CA LEU A 5 -12.19 24.87 6.56
C LEU A 5 -11.71 26.20 7.13
N ASP A 6 -12.36 27.30 6.73
CA ASP A 6 -12.02 28.64 7.19
C ASP A 6 -12.16 28.78 8.72
N ARG A 7 -13.28 28.29 9.29
CA ARG A 7 -13.51 28.27 10.74
C ARG A 7 -12.47 27.47 11.51
N HIS A 8 -11.91 26.42 10.90
CA HIS A 8 -10.91 25.55 11.52
C HIS A 8 -9.47 25.94 11.15
N GLY A 9 -9.27 27.09 10.50
CA GLY A 9 -7.94 27.62 10.18
C GLY A 9 -7.24 26.85 9.06
N TYR A 10 -7.98 26.38 8.06
CA TYR A 10 -7.44 25.71 6.88
C TYR A 10 -7.71 26.50 5.61
N ASP A 11 -6.73 26.50 4.72
CA ASP A 11 -6.88 26.89 3.32
C ASP A 11 -7.01 25.63 2.46
N LEU A 12 -8.07 25.57 1.64
CA LEU A 12 -8.27 24.44 0.73
C LEU A 12 -7.25 24.52 -0.40
N GLU A 13 -6.40 23.50 -0.54
CA GLU A 13 -5.53 23.37 -1.72
C GLU A 13 -6.27 22.68 -2.86
N ARG A 14 -6.79 21.47 -2.61
CA ARG A 14 -7.55 20.70 -3.61
C ARG A 14 -8.48 19.66 -2.98
N ILE A 15 -9.51 19.28 -3.73
CA ILE A 15 -10.27 18.06 -3.47
C ILE A 15 -9.48 16.89 -4.08
N ALA A 16 -9.00 15.98 -3.23
CA ALA A 16 -8.17 14.85 -3.63
C ALA A 16 -9.01 13.71 -4.21
N ALA A 17 -10.16 13.43 -3.59
CA ALA A 17 -11.16 12.48 -4.06
C ALA A 17 -12.52 12.81 -3.43
N HIS A 18 -13.62 12.48 -4.10
CA HIS A 18 -14.95 12.56 -3.49
C HIS A 18 -15.84 11.41 -3.95
N ARG A 19 -16.82 11.08 -3.11
CA ARG A 19 -17.87 10.11 -3.39
C ARG A 19 -19.10 10.43 -2.54
N ASP A 20 -20.20 10.75 -3.20
CA ASP A 20 -21.42 11.19 -2.53
C ASP A 20 -21.11 12.35 -1.56
N GLU A 21 -21.50 12.21 -0.29
CA GLU A 21 -21.22 13.19 0.77
C GLU A 21 -19.80 13.10 1.35
N HIS A 22 -18.98 12.15 0.90
CA HIS A 22 -17.63 11.93 1.43
C HIS A 22 -16.59 12.64 0.57
N TYR A 23 -15.79 13.48 1.22
CA TYR A 23 -14.74 14.26 0.57
C TYR A 23 -13.40 13.97 1.24
N ALA A 24 -12.37 13.72 0.44
CA ALA A 24 -10.99 13.75 0.86
C ALA A 24 -10.37 15.03 0.29
N VAL A 25 -9.92 15.93 1.15
CA VAL A 25 -9.37 17.23 0.75
C VAL A 25 -7.96 17.40 1.27
N ILE A 26 -7.09 17.94 0.43
CA ILE A 26 -5.78 18.44 0.87
C ILE A 26 -5.98 19.90 1.24
N ALA A 27 -5.64 20.22 2.48
CA ALA A 27 -5.76 21.56 3.02
C ALA A 27 -4.48 21.94 3.76
N GLN A 28 -4.14 23.22 3.72
CA GLN A 28 -3.00 23.78 4.42
C GLN A 28 -3.48 24.41 5.72
N ARG A 29 -2.90 24.00 6.85
CA ARG A 29 -3.23 24.56 8.17
C ARG A 29 -2.52 25.90 8.34
N ARG A 30 -3.28 26.99 8.50
CA ARG A 30 -2.75 28.37 8.60
C ARG A 30 -1.80 28.59 9.77
N LYS A 31 -1.93 27.81 10.85
CA LYS A 31 -1.15 28.00 12.09
C LYS A 31 0.32 27.65 11.91
N ASP A 32 0.62 26.61 11.15
CA ASP A 32 1.95 25.99 11.05
C ASP A 32 2.32 25.63 9.61
N ASP A 33 1.55 26.14 8.63
CA ASP A 33 1.72 25.95 7.20
C ASP A 33 1.67 24.49 6.72
N ARG A 34 1.23 23.58 7.60
CA ARG A 34 1.29 22.14 7.37
C ARG A 34 0.18 21.67 6.46
N ARG A 35 0.54 20.90 5.43
CA ARG A 35 -0.43 20.19 4.57
C ARG A 35 -1.00 18.98 5.29
N GLU A 36 -2.32 18.85 5.24
CA GLU A 36 -3.07 17.78 5.88
C GLU A 36 -4.12 17.22 4.92
N LEU A 37 -4.30 15.89 4.95
CA LEU A 37 -5.41 15.21 4.31
C LEU A 37 -6.59 15.15 5.28
N LEU A 38 -7.65 15.87 4.98
CA LEU A 38 -8.88 15.87 5.78
C LEU A 38 -9.92 15.00 5.09
N LEU A 39 -10.50 14.04 5.82
CA LEU A 39 -11.70 13.34 5.36
C LEU A 39 -12.92 14.03 5.97
N LEU A 40 -13.82 14.51 5.12
CA LEU A 40 -15.00 15.29 5.49
C LEU A 40 -16.27 14.56 5.04
N LEU A 41 -17.29 14.57 5.90
CA LEU A 41 -18.68 14.33 5.53
C LEU A 41 -19.33 15.69 5.30
N VAL A 42 -19.85 15.91 4.10
CA VAL A 42 -20.50 17.15 3.69
C VAL A 42 -21.96 16.84 3.40
N GLY A 43 -22.82 17.13 4.38
CA GLY A 43 -24.27 17.10 4.20
C GLY A 43 -24.80 18.47 3.77
N VAL A 44 -26.12 18.56 3.59
CA VAL A 44 -26.82 19.78 3.15
C VAL A 44 -26.52 20.97 4.08
N ASP A 45 -26.64 20.76 5.39
CA ASP A 45 -26.50 21.82 6.40
C ASP A 45 -25.30 21.65 7.33
N SER A 46 -24.49 20.60 7.14
CA SER A 46 -23.39 20.29 8.05
C SER A 46 -22.15 19.80 7.34
N VAL A 47 -21.00 20.12 7.91
CA VAL A 47 -19.71 19.55 7.53
C VAL A 47 -19.08 18.99 8.79
N ARG A 48 -18.66 17.74 8.73
CA ARG A 48 -18.01 17.06 9.84
C ARG A 48 -16.72 16.43 9.36
N GLN A 49 -15.61 16.73 10.02
CA GLN A 49 -14.38 15.97 9.82
C GLN A 49 -14.54 14.58 10.42
N LEU A 50 -14.12 13.58 9.65
CA LEU A 50 -14.30 12.16 9.95
C LEU A 50 -13.01 11.50 10.45
N THR A 51 -11.85 12.14 10.31
CA THR A 51 -10.54 11.62 10.73
C THR A 51 -9.98 12.35 11.93
N ASP A 52 -9.26 11.60 12.77
CA ASP A 52 -8.28 12.16 13.70
C ASP A 52 -7.05 12.62 12.88
N PRO A 53 -6.64 13.90 12.99
CA PRO A 53 -5.42 14.41 12.35
C PRO A 53 -4.15 13.63 12.68
N GLU A 54 -4.13 12.86 13.78
CA GLU A 54 -2.97 12.05 14.18
C GLU A 54 -2.84 10.74 13.39
N LEU A 55 -3.92 10.25 12.79
CA LEU A 55 -3.93 9.02 11.99
C LEU A 55 -3.38 9.22 10.57
N MET A 56 -3.13 10.48 10.17
CA MET A 56 -2.58 10.83 8.87
C MET A 56 -1.09 11.18 9.00
N PRO A 57 -0.25 10.85 8.00
CA PRO A 57 1.13 11.31 7.97
C PRO A 57 1.17 12.84 8.06
N LYS A 58 1.78 13.37 9.12
CA LYS A 58 1.95 14.81 9.31
C LYS A 58 2.97 15.33 8.30
N GLY A 59 2.66 16.44 7.62
CA GLY A 59 3.63 17.20 6.83
C GLY A 59 3.61 16.97 5.33
N PHE A 60 2.84 16.00 4.81
CA PHE A 60 2.92 15.63 3.39
C PHE A 60 1.56 15.29 2.78
N GLY A 61 1.38 15.67 1.51
CA GLY A 61 0.18 15.33 0.76
C GLY A 61 0.23 13.88 0.25
N PRO A 62 -0.89 13.13 0.30
CA PRO A 62 -0.94 11.79 -0.27
C PRO A 62 -0.68 11.79 -1.79
N THR A 63 0.06 10.79 -2.25
CA THR A 63 0.41 10.58 -3.67
C THR A 63 -0.76 9.95 -4.43
N VAL A 64 -1.50 9.07 -3.78
CA VAL A 64 -2.71 8.44 -4.31
C VAL A 64 -3.84 8.61 -3.29
N THR A 65 -5.04 8.96 -3.76
CA THR A 65 -6.25 9.04 -2.92
C THR A 65 -7.45 8.53 -3.71
N GLN A 66 -8.13 7.49 -3.24
CA GLN A 66 -9.29 6.93 -3.93
C GLN A 66 -10.34 6.40 -2.96
N TRP A 67 -11.61 6.61 -3.29
CA TRP A 67 -12.74 5.93 -2.65
C TRP A 67 -13.03 4.61 -3.35
N PHE A 68 -13.28 3.56 -2.56
CA PHE A 68 -13.67 2.24 -3.06
C PHE A 68 -14.81 1.65 -2.22
N SER A 69 -15.55 0.71 -2.80
CA SER A 69 -16.55 -0.10 -2.08
C SER A 69 -16.13 -1.55 -2.10
N PHE A 70 -16.27 -2.22 -0.97
CA PHE A 70 -16.23 -3.68 -0.97
C PHE A 70 -17.52 -4.22 -1.59
N ARG A 71 -17.39 -5.22 -2.46
CA ARG A 71 -18.49 -5.77 -3.30
C ARG A 71 -19.73 -6.21 -2.52
N ASP A 72 -19.55 -6.62 -1.26
CA ASP A 72 -20.63 -7.11 -0.39
C ASP A 72 -20.91 -6.20 0.81
N SER A 73 -20.47 -4.96 0.75
CA SER A 73 -20.62 -4.02 1.85
C SER A 73 -21.12 -2.67 1.36
N LYS A 74 -22.13 -2.10 2.04
CA LYS A 74 -22.51 -0.68 1.91
C LYS A 74 -21.44 0.27 2.45
N VAL A 75 -20.23 -0.23 2.70
CA VAL A 75 -19.19 0.47 3.43
C VAL A 75 -18.24 1.11 2.42
N ASN A 76 -18.15 2.43 2.52
CA ASN A 76 -17.22 3.21 1.73
C ASN A 76 -15.87 3.21 2.43
N ALA A 77 -14.83 2.86 1.70
CA ALA A 77 -13.47 2.91 2.20
C ALA A 77 -12.65 3.92 1.42
N PHE A 78 -11.70 4.53 2.10
CA PHE A 78 -10.78 5.51 1.55
C PHE A 78 -9.37 4.95 1.62
N ILE A 79 -8.67 4.95 0.49
CA ILE A 79 -7.27 4.58 0.40
C ILE A 79 -6.49 5.84 0.17
N TYR A 80 -5.38 5.94 0.89
CA TYR A 80 -4.31 6.81 0.52
C TYR A 80 -2.99 6.06 0.49
N SER A 81 -2.12 6.45 -0.43
CA SER A 81 -0.72 6.07 -0.41
C SER A 81 0.14 7.32 -0.32
N PHE A 82 1.26 7.23 0.38
CA PHE A 82 2.26 8.27 0.49
C PHE A 82 3.63 7.71 0.11
N ASP A 83 4.45 8.58 -0.46
CA ASP A 83 5.83 8.30 -0.83
C ASP A 83 6.72 9.41 -0.25
N MET A 84 7.50 9.07 0.78
CA MET A 84 8.46 9.99 1.39
C MET A 84 9.85 9.70 0.83
N ALA A 85 10.17 10.34 -0.30
CA ALA A 85 11.48 10.24 -0.95
C ALA A 85 12.65 10.62 0.00
N THR A 86 12.43 11.49 0.98
CA THR A 86 13.47 11.96 1.91
C THR A 86 13.73 11.05 3.11
N GLU A 87 12.73 10.27 3.53
CA GLU A 87 12.84 9.32 4.66
C GLU A 87 12.81 7.85 4.19
N ALA A 88 12.73 7.62 2.87
CA ALA A 88 12.49 6.32 2.24
C ALA A 88 11.25 5.59 2.80
N LEU A 89 10.27 6.34 3.29
CA LEU A 89 9.04 5.80 3.86
C LEU A 89 7.93 5.86 2.84
N VAL A 90 7.62 4.70 2.27
CA VAL A 90 6.47 4.50 1.38
C VAL A 90 5.41 3.73 2.17
N GLY A 91 4.14 4.10 2.04
CA GLY A 91 3.08 3.38 2.72
C GLY A 91 1.69 3.67 2.21
N THR A 92 0.80 2.73 2.45
CA THR A 92 -0.64 2.81 2.22
C THR A 92 -1.36 2.75 3.56
N GLY A 93 -2.35 3.62 3.72
CA GLY A 93 -3.35 3.48 4.76
C GLY A 93 -4.74 3.37 4.14
N MET A 94 -5.57 2.56 4.77
CA MET A 94 -6.96 2.37 4.36
C MET A 94 -7.86 2.61 5.56
N PHE A 95 -8.90 3.41 5.33
CA PHE A 95 -9.92 3.70 6.32
C PHE A 95 -11.28 3.22 5.84
N LEU A 96 -12.07 2.71 6.76
CA LEU A 96 -13.43 2.27 6.53
C LEU A 96 -14.42 3.24 7.16
N SER A 97 -15.36 3.80 6.39
CA SER A 97 -16.40 4.66 6.94
C SER A 97 -17.55 3.83 7.49
N ARG A 98 -17.72 3.77 8.82
CA ARG A 98 -18.84 3.09 9.47
C ARG A 98 -19.49 4.01 10.49
N ASN A 99 -20.82 4.16 10.41
CA ASN A 99 -21.62 4.96 11.34
C ASN A 99 -21.08 6.39 11.54
N GLY A 100 -20.54 6.97 10.46
CA GLY A 100 -19.96 8.29 10.50
C GLY A 100 -18.61 8.37 11.23
N ARG A 101 -17.88 7.27 11.41
CA ARG A 101 -16.48 7.27 11.86
C ARG A 101 -15.61 6.58 10.82
N PHE A 102 -14.33 6.94 10.77
CA PHE A 102 -13.33 6.16 10.04
C PHE A 102 -12.56 5.26 10.99
N ASP A 103 -12.66 3.97 10.76
CA ASP A 103 -11.82 2.98 11.43
C ASP A 103 -10.61 2.72 10.52
N VAL A 104 -9.39 2.76 11.08
CA VAL A 104 -8.20 2.29 10.35
C VAL A 104 -8.39 0.79 10.15
N VAL A 105 -8.43 0.35 8.91
CA VAL A 105 -8.55 -1.07 8.56
C VAL A 105 -7.27 -1.63 7.99
N TYR A 106 -6.35 -0.75 7.56
CA TYR A 106 -5.00 -1.12 7.16
C TYR A 106 -4.05 0.07 7.29
N SER A 107 -2.82 -0.22 7.68
CA SER A 107 -1.71 0.71 7.59
C SER A 107 -0.42 -0.08 7.40
N ASP A 108 0.40 0.29 6.40
CA ASP A 108 1.74 -0.27 6.24
C ASP A 108 2.64 -0.02 7.48
N ARG A 109 2.26 0.91 8.38
CA ARG A 109 2.92 1.07 9.69
C ARG A 109 2.57 -0.03 10.69
N GLU A 110 1.36 -0.58 10.61
CA GLU A 110 0.83 -1.58 11.56
C GLU A 110 1.14 -3.02 11.14
N VAL A 111 1.35 -3.25 9.83
CA VAL A 111 1.83 -4.53 9.32
C VAL A 111 3.33 -4.66 9.61
N GLU A 112 3.62 -5.02 10.85
CA GLU A 112 4.83 -5.69 11.37
C GLU A 112 6.06 -5.69 10.45
N GLY A 113 6.70 -4.54 10.28
CA GLY A 113 8.05 -4.43 9.74
C GLY A 113 8.15 -4.09 8.25
N ARG A 114 8.52 -2.82 7.99
CA ARG A 114 9.12 -2.28 6.76
C ARG A 114 8.52 -2.83 5.46
N ALA A 115 7.33 -2.34 5.10
CA ALA A 115 6.81 -2.52 3.76
C ALA A 115 7.83 -2.01 2.72
N CYS A 116 8.13 -2.83 1.71
CA CYS A 116 9.05 -2.47 0.62
C CYS A 116 8.46 -1.54 -0.41
N LYS A 117 7.14 -1.45 -0.39
CA LYS A 117 6.35 -0.61 -1.25
C LYS A 117 4.99 -0.46 -0.59
N ALA A 118 4.36 0.69 -0.82
CA ALA A 118 2.95 0.91 -0.54
C ALA A 118 2.12 -0.30 -1.00
N ALA A 119 1.32 -0.85 -0.09
CA ALA A 119 0.35 -1.87 -0.46
C ALA A 119 -0.62 -1.35 -1.53
N GLU A 120 -1.05 -2.23 -2.42
CA GLU A 120 -1.90 -1.89 -3.56
C GLU A 120 -3.18 -2.71 -3.55
N LEU A 121 -4.28 -2.09 -3.94
CA LEU A 121 -5.47 -2.82 -4.35
C LEU A 121 -5.33 -3.27 -5.81
N ARG A 122 -5.56 -4.56 -6.06
CA ARG A 122 -5.47 -5.17 -7.39
C ARG A 122 -6.63 -6.13 -7.58
N ASP A 123 -7.19 -6.18 -8.78
CA ASP A 123 -8.11 -7.25 -9.19
C ASP A 123 -7.28 -8.34 -9.85
N ILE A 124 -6.84 -9.31 -9.03
CA ILE A 124 -5.87 -10.33 -9.42
C ILE A 124 -6.49 -11.30 -10.42
N ASP A 125 -7.74 -11.71 -10.17
CA ASP A 125 -8.46 -12.68 -10.99
C ASP A 125 -9.32 -12.05 -12.10
N ARG A 126 -9.36 -10.71 -12.17
CA ARG A 126 -10.18 -9.93 -13.12
C ARG A 126 -11.68 -10.20 -12.95
N ASP A 127 -12.12 -10.45 -11.73
CA ASP A 127 -13.50 -10.75 -11.40
C ASP A 127 -14.27 -9.52 -10.87
N GLY A 128 -13.60 -8.36 -10.86
CA GLY A 128 -14.09 -7.09 -10.32
C GLY A 128 -13.95 -6.96 -8.80
N ARG A 129 -13.24 -7.87 -8.12
CA ARG A 129 -12.92 -7.77 -6.69
C ARG A 129 -11.48 -7.31 -6.54
N ALA A 130 -11.27 -6.36 -5.65
CA ALA A 130 -9.92 -5.92 -5.33
C ALA A 130 -9.39 -6.68 -4.11
N GLU A 131 -8.28 -7.37 -4.30
CA GLU A 131 -7.41 -7.86 -3.24
C GLU A 131 -6.38 -6.82 -2.82
N MET A 132 -5.88 -6.93 -1.61
CA MET A 132 -4.73 -6.16 -1.17
C MET A 132 -3.44 -6.98 -1.39
N ALA A 133 -2.56 -6.44 -2.24
CA ALA A 133 -1.20 -6.91 -2.40
C ALA A 133 -0.26 -6.11 -1.49
N SER A 134 0.39 -6.79 -0.55
CA SER A 134 1.34 -6.21 0.40
C SER A 134 2.76 -6.71 0.12
N TYR A 135 3.77 -5.85 0.27
CA TYR A 135 5.15 -6.09 -0.16
C TYR A 135 6.12 -6.02 1.02
N HIS A 136 6.81 -7.12 1.35
CA HIS A 136 7.60 -7.21 2.60
C HIS A 136 8.95 -7.91 2.41
N ASP A 137 9.90 -7.59 3.30
CA ASP A 137 11.26 -8.17 3.32
C ASP A 137 11.27 -9.67 3.68
N ASP A 138 10.40 -10.14 4.56
CA ASP A 138 9.95 -11.53 4.77
C ASP A 138 9.17 -11.59 6.09
N LEU A 139 7.89 -11.95 6.03
CA LEU A 139 6.99 -12.00 7.19
C LEU A 139 7.28 -13.15 8.17
N THR A 140 8.24 -14.03 7.89
CA THR A 140 8.57 -15.14 8.80
C THR A 140 9.68 -14.84 9.79
N GLY A 141 10.38 -13.70 9.64
CA GLY A 141 11.49 -13.30 10.52
C GLY A 141 12.72 -14.22 10.45
N ASN A 142 12.73 -15.19 9.55
CA ASN A 142 13.81 -16.17 9.41
C ASN A 142 14.94 -15.69 8.50
N LEU A 143 14.73 -14.57 7.81
CA LEU A 143 15.72 -13.96 6.94
C LEU A 143 16.31 -12.72 7.61
N PRO A 144 17.57 -12.78 8.10
CA PRO A 144 18.21 -11.65 8.74
C PRO A 144 18.52 -10.57 7.70
N GLY A 145 17.90 -9.40 7.85
CA GLY A 145 18.53 -8.13 7.50
C GLY A 145 18.47 -7.66 6.05
N TRP A 146 17.64 -8.24 5.17
CA TRP A 146 17.33 -7.52 3.93
C TRP A 146 16.41 -6.34 4.28
N SER A 147 16.78 -5.15 3.81
CA SER A 147 15.95 -3.96 3.91
C SER A 147 15.67 -3.47 2.51
N CYS A 148 14.41 -3.18 2.20
CA CYS A 148 13.94 -2.61 0.93
C CYS A 148 14.64 -1.30 0.46
N GLY A 149 15.68 -0.83 1.17
CA GLY A 149 16.35 0.47 1.01
C GLY A 149 17.45 0.56 -0.04
N GLU A 150 17.61 -0.41 -0.96
CA GLU A 150 18.58 -0.29 -2.08
C GLU A 150 17.88 0.00 -3.43
N PRO A 151 17.61 1.28 -3.77
CA PRO A 151 16.76 1.68 -4.89
C PRO A 151 17.26 1.22 -6.28
N PHE A 152 18.57 1.16 -6.50
CA PHE A 152 19.14 0.79 -7.81
C PHE A 152 18.84 -0.66 -8.23
N CYS A 153 18.67 -1.56 -7.26
CA CYS A 153 18.44 -2.99 -7.52
C CYS A 153 16.97 -3.26 -7.78
N THR A 154 16.10 -2.53 -7.09
CA THR A 154 14.65 -2.53 -7.27
C THR A 154 14.28 -2.15 -8.70
N ASP A 155 14.83 -1.05 -9.23
CA ASP A 155 14.50 -0.57 -10.58
C ASP A 155 14.92 -1.58 -11.66
N SER A 156 16.12 -2.16 -11.55
CA SER A 156 16.63 -3.12 -12.54
C SER A 156 15.76 -4.38 -12.61
N LEU A 157 15.37 -4.92 -11.47
CA LEU A 157 14.52 -6.13 -11.41
C LEU A 157 13.09 -5.84 -11.84
N VAL A 158 12.52 -4.69 -11.44
CA VAL A 158 11.18 -4.27 -11.87
C VAL A 158 11.16 -4.04 -13.38
N ASN A 159 12.13 -3.30 -13.94
CA ASN A 159 12.17 -3.01 -15.37
C ASN A 159 12.36 -4.28 -16.21
N LYS A 160 13.17 -5.23 -15.73
CA LYS A 160 13.49 -6.44 -16.49
C LYS A 160 12.46 -7.56 -16.35
N PHE A 161 11.92 -7.76 -15.14
CA PHE A 161 11.08 -8.92 -14.82
C PHE A 161 9.68 -8.53 -14.33
N GLY A 162 9.42 -7.24 -14.10
CA GLY A 162 8.17 -6.78 -13.51
C GLY A 162 7.94 -7.40 -12.14
N VAL A 163 9.01 -7.53 -11.34
CA VAL A 163 8.98 -8.09 -10.00
C VAL A 163 9.79 -7.19 -9.07
N LEU A 164 9.21 -6.86 -7.92
CA LEU A 164 9.94 -6.20 -6.85
C LEU A 164 10.75 -7.26 -6.11
N PRO A 165 11.96 -6.95 -5.62
CA PRO A 165 12.71 -7.84 -4.75
C PRO A 165 12.06 -7.94 -3.37
N ALA A 166 10.76 -8.18 -3.26
CA ALA A 166 10.03 -8.32 -2.00
C ALA A 166 9.04 -9.48 -2.11
N TRP A 167 8.70 -10.12 -0.99
CA TRP A 167 7.61 -11.09 -0.95
C TRP A 167 6.26 -10.38 -1.15
N VAL A 168 5.38 -10.98 -1.96
CA VAL A 168 4.01 -10.47 -2.17
C VAL A 168 3.00 -11.35 -1.44
N GLY A 169 2.42 -10.82 -0.38
CA GLY A 169 1.29 -11.41 0.33
C GLY A 169 -0.04 -10.89 -0.22
N ILE A 170 -0.99 -11.79 -0.46
CA ILE A 170 -2.34 -11.43 -0.92
C ILE A 170 -3.31 -11.53 0.24
N HIS A 171 -4.11 -10.49 0.42
CA HIS A 171 -5.14 -10.43 1.46
C HIS A 171 -6.50 -10.12 0.86
N VAL A 172 -7.53 -10.77 1.39
CA VAL A 172 -8.92 -10.51 1.07
C VAL A 172 -9.60 -9.83 2.25
N TRP A 173 -10.53 -8.94 1.94
CA TRP A 173 -11.36 -8.31 2.97
C TRP A 173 -12.54 -9.20 3.33
N THR A 174 -12.65 -9.58 4.60
CA THR A 174 -13.73 -10.46 5.08
C THR A 174 -14.99 -9.70 5.55
N GLY A 175 -15.04 -8.39 5.34
CA GLY A 175 -16.09 -7.52 5.89
C GLY A 175 -15.73 -6.90 7.24
N GLN A 176 -14.71 -7.44 7.92
CA GLN A 176 -14.27 -6.99 9.25
C GLN A 176 -12.77 -6.72 9.32
N ARG A 177 -11.95 -7.53 8.64
CA ARG A 177 -10.49 -7.40 8.63
C ARG A 177 -9.92 -7.91 7.32
N TRP A 178 -8.67 -7.57 7.05
CA TRP A 178 -7.88 -8.22 6.02
C TRP A 178 -7.40 -9.57 6.53
N GLU A 179 -7.60 -10.61 5.73
CA GLU A 179 -7.10 -11.95 6.00
C GLU A 179 -6.21 -12.43 4.87
N ARG A 180 -5.11 -13.09 5.25
CA ARG A 180 -4.18 -13.67 4.30
C ARG A 180 -4.88 -14.75 3.48
N ALA A 181 -4.76 -14.64 2.16
CA ALA A 181 -5.50 -15.43 1.19
C ALA A 181 -4.61 -16.04 0.11
N ASP A 182 -3.30 -16.11 0.33
CA ASP A 182 -2.34 -16.59 -0.67
C ASP A 182 -2.76 -17.91 -1.36
N SER A 183 -3.33 -18.85 -0.60
CA SER A 183 -3.77 -20.15 -1.12
C SER A 183 -4.95 -20.09 -2.08
N LEU A 184 -5.66 -18.98 -2.16
CA LEU A 184 -6.78 -18.81 -3.10
C LEU A 184 -6.31 -18.44 -4.50
N TYR A 185 -5.03 -18.06 -4.68
CA TYR A 185 -4.52 -17.51 -5.93
C TYR A 185 -3.36 -18.32 -6.53
N PRO A 186 -3.52 -19.64 -6.80
CA PRO A 186 -2.43 -20.49 -7.26
C PRO A 186 -1.84 -20.06 -8.62
N ALA A 187 -2.68 -19.53 -9.53
CA ALA A 187 -2.24 -19.03 -10.83
C ALA A 187 -1.33 -17.79 -10.70
N PHE A 188 -1.67 -16.87 -9.80
CA PHE A 188 -0.83 -15.72 -9.48
C PHE A 188 0.54 -16.19 -8.96
N TYR A 189 0.56 -17.13 -8.02
CA TYR A 189 1.81 -17.65 -7.45
C TYR A 189 2.63 -18.47 -8.45
N ALA A 190 2.01 -19.14 -9.43
CA ALA A 190 2.73 -19.82 -10.50
C ALA A 190 3.54 -18.81 -11.36
N VAL A 191 2.91 -17.68 -11.71
CA VAL A 191 3.58 -16.59 -12.45
C VAL A 191 4.67 -15.95 -11.60
N LEU A 192 4.39 -15.69 -10.32
CA LEU A 192 5.34 -15.09 -9.40
C LEU A 192 6.57 -15.99 -9.19
N ALA A 193 6.38 -17.31 -9.02
CA ALA A 193 7.45 -18.28 -8.91
C ALA A 193 8.37 -18.27 -10.13
N LYS A 194 7.80 -18.22 -11.33
CA LYS A 194 8.58 -18.12 -12.58
C LYS A 194 9.41 -16.84 -12.62
N LYS A 195 8.83 -15.69 -12.28
CA LYS A 195 9.53 -14.40 -12.26
C LYS A 195 10.69 -14.38 -11.28
N TYR A 196 10.48 -14.85 -10.04
CA TYR A 196 11.54 -14.93 -9.05
C TYR A 196 12.68 -15.86 -9.48
N ARG A 197 12.37 -17.02 -10.07
CA ARG A 197 13.38 -17.95 -10.59
C ARG A 197 14.21 -17.33 -11.71
N GLN A 198 13.56 -16.69 -12.68
CA GLN A 198 14.23 -15.99 -13.78
C GLN A 198 15.12 -14.85 -13.28
N ALA A 199 14.65 -14.11 -12.27
CA ALA A 199 15.44 -13.07 -11.63
C ALA A 199 16.68 -13.66 -10.93
N ALA A 200 16.51 -14.70 -10.11
CA ALA A 200 17.62 -15.36 -9.42
C ALA A 200 18.67 -15.92 -10.41
N GLU A 201 18.24 -16.62 -11.46
CA GLU A 201 19.13 -17.15 -12.51
C GLU A 201 19.92 -16.04 -13.22
N TRP A 202 19.26 -14.92 -13.52
CA TRP A 202 19.91 -13.77 -14.15
C TRP A 202 20.97 -13.13 -13.24
N LEU A 203 20.73 -13.09 -11.93
CA LEU A 203 21.69 -12.60 -10.94
C LEU A 203 22.90 -13.53 -10.83
N SER A 204 22.68 -14.84 -10.70
CA SER A 204 23.77 -15.82 -10.62
C SER A 204 24.66 -15.83 -11.86
N ALA A 205 24.11 -15.56 -13.05
CA ALA A 205 24.85 -15.53 -14.30
C ALA A 205 25.71 -14.26 -14.49
N ARG A 206 25.68 -13.30 -13.57
CA ARG A 206 26.42 -12.02 -13.66
C ARG A 206 27.30 -11.75 -12.43
N PRO A 207 28.34 -12.56 -12.18
CA PRO A 207 29.19 -12.45 -10.99
C PRO A 207 30.03 -11.15 -10.86
N GLY A 208 29.99 -10.24 -11.85
CA GLY A 208 30.72 -8.96 -11.85
C GLY A 208 29.85 -7.70 -11.97
N ALA A 209 28.52 -7.81 -11.86
CA ALA A 209 27.66 -6.63 -11.86
C ALA A 209 27.72 -5.93 -10.48
N HIS A 210 28.80 -5.18 -10.23
CA HIS A 210 29.08 -4.41 -9.00
C HIS A 210 28.07 -3.30 -8.67
N LEU A 211 26.93 -3.22 -9.35
CA LEU A 211 25.96 -2.13 -9.20
C LEU A 211 25.03 -2.30 -7.99
N CYS A 212 25.15 -3.41 -7.26
CA CYS A 212 24.25 -3.76 -6.18
C CYS A 212 24.89 -4.79 -5.24
N ARG A 213 24.45 -4.83 -3.97
CA ARG A 213 24.63 -6.01 -3.11
C ARG A 213 23.71 -7.17 -3.55
N LEU A 214 23.67 -7.48 -4.85
CA LEU A 214 22.80 -8.50 -5.45
C LEU A 214 23.08 -9.92 -4.94
N HIS A 215 24.27 -10.16 -4.39
CA HIS A 215 24.61 -11.45 -3.82
C HIS A 215 23.69 -11.83 -2.67
N ASP A 216 23.17 -10.84 -1.93
CA ASP A 216 22.27 -11.08 -0.81
C ASP A 216 20.81 -11.26 -1.29
N THR A 217 20.42 -10.66 -2.42
CA THR A 217 19.05 -10.77 -2.96
C THR A 217 18.77 -12.10 -3.65
N GLU A 218 19.78 -12.69 -4.30
CA GLU A 218 19.60 -13.91 -5.08
C GLU A 218 19.10 -15.12 -4.24
N PRO A 219 19.64 -15.40 -3.04
CA PRO A 219 19.12 -16.42 -2.15
C PRO A 219 17.64 -16.20 -1.80
N HIS A 220 17.24 -14.96 -1.49
CA HIS A 220 15.86 -14.61 -1.17
C HIS A 220 14.91 -14.86 -2.35
N LEU A 221 15.32 -14.51 -3.57
CA LEU A 221 14.53 -14.78 -4.78
C LEU A 221 14.34 -16.29 -5.01
N ARG A 222 15.36 -17.12 -4.75
CA ARG A 222 15.20 -18.58 -4.83
C ARG A 222 14.23 -19.12 -3.80
N GLU A 223 14.32 -18.64 -2.57
CA GLU A 223 13.43 -19.05 -1.49
C GLU A 223 11.98 -18.63 -1.78
N TRP A 224 11.75 -17.39 -2.20
CA TRP A 224 10.42 -16.92 -2.60
C TRP A 224 9.89 -17.66 -3.82
N ALA A 225 10.75 -18.03 -4.79
CA ALA A 225 10.34 -18.88 -5.91
C ALA A 225 9.87 -20.27 -5.44
N ALA A 226 10.58 -20.89 -4.49
CA ALA A 226 10.20 -22.17 -3.92
C ALA A 226 8.88 -22.08 -3.15
N ARG A 227 8.72 -21.06 -2.31
CA ARG A 227 7.48 -20.78 -1.57
C ARG A 227 6.30 -20.55 -2.50
N ALA A 228 6.46 -19.71 -3.52
CA ALA A 228 5.44 -19.45 -4.52
C ALA A 228 5.09 -20.73 -5.31
N THR A 229 6.07 -21.60 -5.59
CA THR A 229 5.81 -22.90 -6.22
C THR A 229 4.90 -23.77 -5.35
N VAL A 230 5.15 -23.84 -4.04
CA VAL A 230 4.30 -24.59 -3.08
C VAL A 230 2.88 -24.04 -3.04
N LEU A 231 2.71 -22.72 -3.08
CA LEU A 231 1.38 -22.09 -3.12
C LEU A 231 0.67 -22.32 -4.45
N SER A 232 1.41 -22.39 -5.56
CA SER A 232 0.84 -22.63 -6.89
C SER A 232 0.36 -24.06 -7.13
N SER A 233 0.78 -25.02 -6.31
CA SER A 233 0.42 -26.43 -6.44
C SER A 233 -0.69 -26.89 -5.49
N ARG A 234 -1.33 -25.96 -4.78
CA ARG A 234 -2.50 -26.20 -3.94
C ARG A 234 -3.78 -25.94 -4.72
#